data_AF-W4QNU1-F1
#
_entry.id   AF-W4QNU1-F1
#
_cell.length_a   1.000
_cell.length_b   1.000
_cell.length_c   1.000
_cell.angle_alpha   90.00
_cell.angle_beta   90.00
_cell.angle_gamma   90.00
#
_symmetry.space_group_name_H-M   'P 1'
#
loop_
_entity.id
_entity.type
_entity.pdbx_description
1 polymer ?
#
loop_
_entity_poly.entity_id
_entity_poly.type
_entity_poly.pdbx_seq_one_letter_code
_entity_poly.pdbx_strand_id
1 'polypeptide(L)' 'MIPIEVENRIAKHFFHHFLPEEVMEQIIELLLPICLEINEDDMLDVDELVRQAVLIIESRLEGKSFK' A
#
# COMPACT_ATOMS: atom_id res chain seq x y z
N MET A 1 6.07 3.31 -21.70
CA MET A 1 5.89 2.55 -20.44
C MET A 1 7.26 2.11 -19.99
N ILE A 2 7.56 2.24 -18.71
CA ILE A 2 8.79 1.69 -18.14
C ILE A 2 8.51 0.25 -17.65
N PRO A 3 9.52 -0.60 -17.43
CA PRO A 3 9.29 -1.96 -16.96
C PRO A 3 8.61 -2.00 -15.58
N ILE A 4 7.71 -2.95 -15.35
CA ILE A 4 6.98 -3.11 -14.07
C ILE A 4 7.92 -3.25 -12.87
N GLU A 5 9.08 -3.89 -13.05
CA GLU A 5 10.11 -3.98 -12.02
C GLU A 5 10.65 -2.60 -11.63
N VAL A 6 10.82 -1.70 -12.62
CA VAL A 6 11.25 -0.33 -12.39
C VAL A 6 10.17 0.45 -11.64
N GLU A 7 8.89 0.29 -12.03
CA GLU A 7 7.75 0.92 -11.33
C GLU A 7 7.68 0.47 -9.87
N ASN A 8 7.77 -0.84 -9.62
CA ASN A 8 7.73 -1.42 -8.27
C ASN A 8 8.87 -0.92 -7.39
N ARG A 9 10.07 -0.76 -7.94
CA ARG A 9 11.23 -0.21 -7.20
C ARG A 9 11.04 1.26 -6.86
N ILE A 10 10.47 2.04 -7.77
CA ILE A 10 10.11 3.45 -7.51
C ILE A 10 9.04 3.52 -6.42
N ALA A 11 7.97 2.73 -6.52
CA ALA A 11 6.89 2.71 -5.54
C ALA A 11 7.39 2.30 -4.15
N LYS A 12 8.21 1.24 -4.05
CA LYS A 12 8.82 0.83 -2.79
C LYS A 12 9.70 1.93 -2.18
N HIS A 13 10.51 2.59 -3.00
CA HIS A 13 11.32 3.72 -2.53
C HIS A 13 10.44 4.85 -2.01
N PHE A 14 9.35 5.19 -2.73
CA PHE A 14 8.40 6.20 -2.33
C PHE A 14 7.75 5.88 -0.98
N PHE A 15 7.22 4.67 -0.81
CA PHE A 15 6.58 4.24 0.44
C PHE A 15 7.49 4.38 1.65
N HIS A 16 8.76 3.98 1.53
CA HIS A 16 9.69 4.05 2.66
C HIS A 16 10.23 5.45 2.97
N HIS A 17 10.20 6.39 2.04
CA HIS A 17 10.85 7.70 2.21
C HIS A 17 9.88 8.88 2.30
N PHE A 18 8.69 8.78 1.69
CA PHE A 18 7.75 9.90 1.57
C PHE A 18 6.44 9.65 2.29
N LEU A 19 6.08 8.39 2.55
CA LEU A 19 4.92 8.08 3.34
C LEU A 19 5.27 8.22 4.84
N PRO A 20 4.45 8.91 5.65
CA PRO A 20 4.66 8.94 7.10
C PRO A 20 4.63 7.53 7.69
N GLU A 21 5.48 7.29 8.70
CA GLU A 21 5.61 5.98 9.35
C GLU A 21 4.27 5.48 9.89
N GLU A 22 3.46 6.36 10.49
CA GLU A 22 2.17 5.99 11.05
C GLU A 22 1.17 5.55 9.96
N VAL A 23 1.31 6.07 8.74
CA VAL A 23 0.49 5.66 7.59
C VAL A 23 0.94 4.29 7.09
N MET A 24 2.25 4.05 7.03
CA MET A 24 2.80 2.74 6.68
C MET A 24 2.39 1.66 7.69
N GLU A 25 2.47 1.95 8.99
CA GLU A 25 2.02 1.05 10.04
C GLU A 25 0.53 0.69 9.89
N GLN A 26 -0.34 1.69 9.64
CA GLN A 26 -1.77 1.46 9.41
C GLN A 26 -2.05 0.56 8.20
N ILE A 27 -1.31 0.76 7.10
CA ILE A 27 -1.44 -0.09 5.91
C ILE A 27 -1.00 -1.52 6.24
N ILE A 28 0.10 -1.69 6.98
CA ILE A 28 0.59 -3.03 7.37
C ILE A 28 -0.40 -3.71 8.31
N GLU A 29 -0.90 -3.01 9.34
CA GLU A 29 -1.89 -3.55 10.28
C GLU A 29 -3.18 -3.99 9.59
N LEU A 30 -3.62 -3.26 8.57
CA LEU A 30 -4.79 -3.63 7.76
C LEU A 30 -4.52 -4.85 6.88
N LEU A 31 -3.43 -4.82 6.11
CA LEU A 31 -3.21 -5.78 5.03
C LEU A 31 -2.56 -7.08 5.50
N LEU A 32 -1.68 -7.04 6.50
CA LEU A 32 -0.90 -8.20 6.92
C LEU A 32 -1.78 -9.37 7.39
N PRO A 33 -2.83 -9.19 8.21
CA PRO A 33 -3.71 -10.29 8.60
C PRO A 33 -4.38 -10.93 7.39
N ILE A 34 -4.87 -10.12 6.45
CA ILE A 34 -5.54 -10.61 5.24
C ILE A 34 -4.57 -11.41 4.37
N CYS A 35 -3.33 -10.93 4.23
CA CYS A 35 -2.27 -11.63 3.51
C CYS A 35 -1.83 -12.95 4.19
N LEU A 36 -2.02 -13.08 5.50
CA LEU A 36 -1.67 -14.28 6.26
C LEU A 36 -2.81 -15.30 6.34
N GLU A 37 -4.06 -14.85 6.25
CA GLU A 37 -5.27 -15.69 6.26
C GLU A 37 -5.56 -16.37 4.93
N ILE A 38 -4.84 -16.02 3.86
CA ILE A 38 -4.96 -16.68 2.56
C ILE A 38 -4.48 -18.12 2.70
N ASN A 39 -5.40 -19.07 2.52
CA ASN A 39 -5.03 -20.47 2.32
C ASN A 39 -4.50 -20.65 0.89
N GLU A 40 -3.72 -21.72 0.64
CA GLU A 40 -3.14 -22.02 -0.68
C GLU A 40 -4.18 -22.08 -1.82
N ASP A 41 -5.46 -22.35 -1.51
CA ASP A 41 -6.56 -22.46 -2.46
C ASP A 41 -7.40 -21.16 -2.61
N ASP A 42 -7.21 -20.16 -1.74
CA ASP A 42 -7.97 -18.91 -1.77
C ASP A 42 -7.25 -17.87 -2.65
N MET A 43 -7.90 -17.45 -3.73
CA MET A 43 -7.38 -16.34 -4.55
C MET A 43 -7.55 -15.03 -3.80
N LEU A 44 -6.43 -14.45 -3.35
CA LEU A 44 -6.42 -13.10 -2.80
C LEU A 44 -6.85 -12.10 -3.87
N ASP A 45 -7.88 -11.31 -3.56
CA ASP A 45 -8.25 -10.15 -4.36
C ASP A 45 -7.25 -9.02 -4.12
N VAL A 46 -6.14 -9.07 -4.86
CA VAL A 46 -5.07 -8.08 -4.79
C VAL A 46 -5.58 -6.68 -5.11
N ASP A 47 -6.55 -6.54 -6.03
CA ASP A 47 -7.08 -5.24 -6.44
C ASP A 47 -7.87 -4.58 -5.30
N GLU A 48 -8.64 -5.37 -4.55
CA GLU A 48 -9.36 -4.86 -3.38
C GLU A 48 -8.41 -4.42 -2.25
N LEU A 49 -7.34 -5.19 -1.98
CA LEU A 49 -6.33 -4.79 -1.00
C LEU A 49 -5.61 -3.50 -1.37
N VAL A 50 -5.24 -3.36 -2.66
CA VAL A 50 -4.63 -2.14 -3.17
C VAL A 50 -5.59 -0.96 -3.01
N ARG A 51 -6.88 -1.16 -3.31
CA ARG A 51 -7.91 -0.12 -3.15
C ARG A 51 -8.02 0.35 -1.70
N GLN A 52 -8.07 -0.57 -0.73
CA GLN A 52 -8.15 -0.19 0.68
C GLN A 52 -6.89 0.55 1.16
N ALA A 53 -5.71 0.13 0.72
CA ALA A 53 -4.46 0.83 1.03
C ALA A 53 -4.46 2.25 0.45
N VAL A 54 -4.93 2.44 -0.78
CA VAL A 54 -5.05 3.76 -1.41
C VAL A 54 -5.99 4.68 -0.63
N LEU A 55 -7.14 4.18 -0.16
CA LEU A 55 -8.07 4.97 0.66
C LEU A 55 -7.44 5.46 1.97
N ILE A 56 -6.60 4.64 2.62
CA ILE A 56 -5.82 5.07 3.80
C ILE A 56 -4.84 6.18 3.42
N ILE A 57 -4.12 6.01 2.32
CA ILE A 57 -3.15 7.01 1.84
C ILE A 57 -3.87 8.32 1.50
N GLU A 58 -4.95 8.27 0.72
CA GLU A 58 -5.75 9.44 0.33
C GLU A 58 -6.32 10.16 1.55
N SER A 59 -6.97 9.45 2.46
CA SER A 59 -7.53 10.07 3.68
C SER A 59 -6.48 10.76 4.57
N ARG A 60 -5.23 10.26 4.55
CA ARG A 60 -4.10 10.84 5.29
C ARG A 60 -3.42 11.98 4.53
N LEU A 61 -3.49 11.99 3.20
CA LEU A 61 -2.88 13.00 2.33
C LEU A 61 -3.83 14.15 1.95
N GLU A 62 -5.15 13.94 1.93
CA GLU A 62 -6.17 14.97 1.63
C GLU A 62 -6.13 16.17 2.61
N GLY A 63 -5.44 16.04 3.74
CA GLY A 63 -5.20 17.13 4.70
C GLY A 63 -3.80 17.72 4.70
N LYS A 64 -2.84 17.17 3.94
CA LYS A 64 -1.43 17.61 3.94
C LYS A 64 -1.07 18.13 2.55
N SER A 65 -1.06 19.46 2.40
CA SER A 65 -0.33 20.12 1.31
C SER A 65 1.13 19.68 1.37
N PHE A 66 1.58 18.86 0.42
CA PHE A 66 3.01 18.70 0.19
C PHE A 66 3.55 20.10 -0.14
N LYS A 67 4.37 20.65 0.75
CA LYS A 67 4.98 21.97 0.62
C LYS A 67 6.49 21.82 0.64
#